data_AF-A0A522VVT7-F1
#
_entry.id   AF-A0A522VVT7-F1
#
_cell.length_a   1.000
_cell.length_b   1.000
_cell.length_c   1.000
_cell.angle_alpha   90.00
_cell.angle_beta   90.00
_cell.angle_gamma   90.00
#
_symmetry.space_group_name_H-M   'P 1'
#
loop_
_entity.id
_entity.type
_entity.pdbx_description
1 polymer ?
#
loop_
_entity_poly.entity_id
_entity_poly.type
_entity_poly.pdbx_seq_one_letter_code
_entity_poly.pdbx_strand_id
1 'polypeptide(L)' 'MTIEYLKRAAKTPESETAAARQVAEEMLAEIERRGEAAVREYAAKLDHWTGEILVTPEEIERRTRAL' A
#
# COMPACT_ATOMS: atom_id res chain seq x y z
N MET A 1 3.71 -31.57 29.99
CA MET A 1 4.65 -31.52 28.85
C MET A 1 5.16 -30.10 28.72
N THR A 2 6.47 -29.90 28.77
CA THR A 2 7.13 -28.60 28.58
C THR A 2 7.49 -28.44 27.10
N ILE A 3 7.02 -27.37 26.46
CA ILE A 3 7.35 -27.06 25.06
C ILE A 3 8.68 -26.31 25.06
N GLU A 4 9.68 -26.84 24.36
CA GLU A 4 10.98 -26.19 24.16
C GLU A 4 11.06 -25.58 22.76
N TYR A 5 11.23 -24.26 22.68
CA TYR A 5 11.26 -23.52 21.42
C TYR A 5 12.70 -23.33 20.94
N LEU A 6 13.04 -23.93 19.80
CA LEU A 6 14.40 -23.89 19.20
C LEU A 6 14.69 -22.60 18.42
N LYS A 7 13.67 -21.85 18.01
CA LYS A 7 13.81 -20.57 17.30
C LYS A 7 12.62 -19.67 17.63
N ARG A 8 12.90 -18.40 17.90
CA ARG A 8 11.88 -17.35 18.11
C ARG A 8 12.01 -16.30 17.02
N ALA A 9 10.89 -15.72 16.62
CA ALA A 9 10.90 -14.55 15.73
C ALA A 9 11.62 -13.40 16.45
N ALA A 10 12.55 -12.75 15.75
CA ALA A 10 13.31 -11.63 16.31
C ALA A 10 12.47 -10.34 16.37
N LYS A 11 11.46 -10.24 15.50
CA LYS A 11 10.53 -9.11 15.45
C LYS A 11 9.28 -9.45 16.24
N THR A 12 8.81 -8.49 17.02
CA THR A 12 7.51 -8.55 17.69
C THR A 12 6.48 -7.71 16.93
N PRO A 13 5.17 -7.97 17.09
CA PRO A 13 4.12 -7.17 16.44
C PRO A 13 4.27 -5.65 16.68
N GLU A 14 4.74 -5.26 17.87
CA GLU A 14 4.99 -3.87 18.24
C GLU A 14 6.10 -3.25 17.39
N SER A 15 7.19 -3.99 17.15
CA SER A 15 8.31 -3.53 16.32
C SER A 15 7.94 -3.40 14.84
N GLU A 16 7.04 -4.27 14.33
CA GLU A 16 6.55 -4.16 12.96
C GLU A 16 5.56 -3.00 12.79
N THR A 17 4.75 -2.72 13.81
CA THR A 17 3.81 -1.59 13.82
C THR A 17 4.54 -0.24 13.74
N ALA A 18 5.63 -0.08 14.49
CA ALA A 18 6.43 1.15 14.46
C ALA A 18 7.05 1.39 13.07
N ALA A 19 7.59 0.35 12.43
CA ALA A 19 8.17 0.45 11.09
C ALA A 19 7.11 0.78 10.03
N ALA A 20 5.94 0.14 10.08
CA ALA A 20 4.85 0.42 9.16
C ALA A 20 4.34 1.86 9.29
N ARG A 21 4.24 2.37 10.53
CA ARG A 21 3.85 3.75 10.80
C ARG A 21 4.83 4.75 10.18
N GLN A 22 6.13 4.55 10.37
CA GLN A 22 7.15 5.42 9.79
C GLN A 22 7.04 5.49 8.26
N VAL A 23 6.91 4.33 7.61
CA VAL A 23 6.76 4.26 6.15
C VAL A 23 5.51 5.01 5.68
N ALA A 24 4.39 4.88 6.39
CA ALA A 24 3.16 5.59 6.05
C ALA A 24 3.30 7.12 6.22
N GLU A 25 3.94 7.58 7.30
CA GLU A 25 4.21 8.99 7.54
C GLU A 25 5.11 9.60 6.44
N GLU A 26 6.16 8.89 6.02
CA GLU A 26 7.03 9.31 4.91
C GLU A 26 6.25 9.38 3.57
N MET A 27 5.41 8.39 3.28
CA MET A 27 4.58 8.38 2.07
C MET A 27 3.60 9.56 2.05
N LEU A 28 2.94 9.85 3.17
CA LEU A 28 2.00 10.97 3.28
C LEU A 28 2.70 12.32 3.08
N ALA A 29 3.88 12.52 3.67
CA ALA A 29 4.67 13.74 3.49
C ALA A 29 5.07 13.95 2.02
N GLU A 30 5.47 12.89 1.32
CA GLU A 30 5.81 12.98 -0.11
C GLU A 30 4.57 13.28 -0.98
N ILE A 31 3.41 12.70 -0.64
CA ILE A 31 2.14 13.00 -1.31
C ILE A 31 1.74 14.46 -1.08
N GLU A 32 1.87 14.98 0.14
CA GLU A 32 1.58 16.39 0.44
C GLU A 32 2.49 17.33 -0.35
N ARG A 33 3.78 17.00 -0.46
CA ARG A 33 4.77 17.83 -1.16
C ARG A 33 4.64 17.82 -2.68
N ARG A 34 4.32 16.67 -3.28
CA ARG A 34 4.39 16.45 -4.73
C ARG A 34 3.03 16.22 -5.40
N GLY A 35 1.98 16.02 -4.60
CA GLY A 35 0.63 15.72 -5.09
C GLY A 35 0.56 14.46 -5.94
N GLU A 36 -0.15 14.54 -7.05
CA GLU A 36 -0.49 13.40 -7.92
C GLU A 36 0.74 12.64 -8.45
N ALA A 37 1.87 13.33 -8.65
CA ALA A 37 3.10 12.68 -9.11
C ALA A 37 3.58 11.59 -8.13
N ALA A 38 3.55 11.86 -6.81
CA ALA A 38 3.90 10.86 -5.81
C ALA A 38 2.88 9.72 -5.76
N VAL A 39 1.58 10.04 -5.89
CA VAL A 39 0.52 9.02 -5.91
C VAL A 39 0.72 8.05 -7.08
N ARG A 40 1.01 8.56 -8.29
CA ARG A 40 1.26 7.72 -9.47
C ARG A 40 2.51 6.85 -9.31
N GLU A 41 3.57 7.36 -8.70
CA GLU A 41 4.77 6.57 -8.41
C GLU A 41 4.50 5.45 -7.40
N TYR A 42 3.76 5.73 -6.33
CA TYR A 42 3.40 4.72 -5.35
C TYR A 42 2.44 3.67 -5.93
N ALA A 43 1.47 4.05 -6.75
CA ALA A 43 0.59 3.11 -7.45
C ALA A 43 1.39 2.15 -8.35
N ALA A 44 2.38 2.66 -9.09
CA ALA A 44 3.25 1.82 -9.91
C ALA A 44 4.16 0.90 -9.08
N LYS A 45 4.63 1.36 -7.92
CA LYS A 45 5.56 0.61 -7.07
C LYS A 45 4.88 -0.47 -6.23
N LEU A 46 3.71 -0.17 -5.67
CA LEU A 46 3.03 -1.02 -4.69
C LEU A 46 1.98 -1.91 -5.34
N ASP A 47 1.17 -1.33 -6.23
CA ASP A 47 0.05 -2.02 -6.89
C ASP A 47 0.41 -2.48 -8.30
N HIS A 48 1.62 -2.13 -8.79
CA HIS A 48 2.04 -2.33 -10.17
C HIS A 48 1.08 -1.70 -11.20
N TRP A 49 0.39 -0.64 -10.80
CA TRP A 49 -0.58 0.07 -11.64
C TRP A 49 0.04 1.31 -12.29
N THR A 50 0.01 1.34 -13.61
CA THR A 50 0.47 2.50 -14.41
C THR A 50 -0.64 3.12 -15.26
N GLY A 51 -1.89 2.71 -15.05
CA GLY A 51 -3.06 3.21 -15.78
C GLY A 51 -3.64 4.48 -15.18
N GLU A 52 -4.81 4.88 -15.68
CA GLU A 52 -5.53 6.02 -15.13
C GLU A 52 -6.00 5.77 -13.70
N ILE A 53 -5.86 6.78 -12.84
CA ILE A 53 -6.31 6.73 -11.44
C ILE A 53 -7.81 7.03 -11.36
N LEU A 54 -8.28 8.00 -12.14
CA LEU A 54 -9.70 8.35 -12.19
C LEU A 54 -10.43 7.35 -13.09
N VAL A 55 -11.38 6.64 -12.50
CA VAL A 55 -12.28 5.76 -13.24
C VAL A 55 -13.36 6.63 -13.90
N THR A 56 -13.37 6.68 -15.22
CA THR A 56 -14.32 7.51 -15.97
C THR A 56 -15.71 6.87 -16.02
N PRO A 57 -16.78 7.65 -16.25
CA PRO A 57 -18.12 7.09 -16.44
C PRO A 57 -18.19 6.03 -17.56
N GLU A 58 -17.44 6.22 -18.65
CA GLU A 58 -17.36 5.29 -19.78
C GLU A 58 -16.68 3.97 -19.37
N GLU A 59 -15.65 4.03 -18.52
CA GLU A 59 -15.00 2.86 -17.94
C GLU A 59 -15.98 2.06 -17.08
N ILE A 60 -16.78 2.75 -16.27
CA ILE A 60 -17.81 2.14 -15.43
C ILE A 60 -18.86 1.44 -16.31
N GLU A 61 -19.44 2.15 -17.28
CA GLU A 61 -20.45 1.60 -18.19
C GLU A 61 -19.91 0.38 -18.96
N ARG A 62 -18.65 0.45 -19.42
CA ARG A 62 -18.02 -0.69 -20.11
C ARG A 62 -17.92 -1.92 -19.22
N ARG A 63 -17.54 -1.76 -17.94
CA ARG A 63 -17.36 -2.90 -17.01
C ARG A 63 -18.68 -3.47 -16.50
N THR A 64 -19.74 -2.67 -16.41
CA THR A 64 -21.04 -3.12 -15.88
C THR A 64 -21.98 -3.68 -16.95
N ARG A 65 -21.75 -3.42 -18.25
CA ARG A 65 -22.61 -3.86 -19.36
C ARG A 65 -22.83 -5.39 -19.46
N ALA A 66 -21.94 -6.19 -18.88
CA ALA A 66 -21.99 -7.65 -18.94
C ALA A 66 -22.44 -8.32 -17.63
N LEU A 67 -22.89 -7.52 -16.65
CA LEU A 67 -23.60 -8.00 -15.45
C LEU A 67 -25.09 -8.14 -15.74
#